data_AF-A0AAW4W0V8-F1
#
_entry.id   AF-A0AAW4W0V8-F1
#
_cell.length_a   1.000
_cell.length_b   1.000
_cell.length_c   1.000
_cell.angle_alpha   90.00
_cell.angle_beta   90.00
_cell.angle_gamma   90.00
#
_symmetry.space_group_name_H-M   'P 1'
#
loop_
_entity.id
_entity.type
_entity.pdbx_description
1 polymer ?
#
loop_
_entity_poly.entity_id
_entity_poly.type
_entity_poly.pdbx_seq_one_letter_code
_entity_poly.pdbx_strand_id
1 'polypeptide(L)'
;MRLKELITRSGGVITAIALLGSMMTMAGAVPSCSICGAVFRPYGGLHKEVVTYQEYYSVKDIDNLKNTNALYDFDIGNSHYLNIVEYNGNVICKSCLDNIISEYKAANSGTISSPGTGSTPVTLTAAASTFNVTVPTSIPLVVGADSKVTSPSDVKIINNSAGPVKVTAIAMNDGAWTMTDYNGGDRSKLAAEKVGSNKLGLSLTVGGNTAASSTNGSQSPAIDSTKWRITGKNTGNNELPITVGAIASAVSIKIENAVTAANVVFTVAWDK
;
A
#
# COMPACT_ATOMS: atom_id res chain seq x y z
N MET A 1 -1.82 2.78 42.24
CA MET A 1 -2.25 3.78 41.24
C MET A 1 -2.53 3.01 39.95
N ARG A 2 -3.76 2.60 39.60
CA ARG A 2 -4.97 3.34 39.16
C ARG A 2 -4.80 4.17 37.88
N LEU A 3 -5.23 3.57 36.76
CA LEU A 3 -5.78 4.19 35.53
C LEU A 3 -6.43 3.03 34.74
N LYS A 4 -7.73 2.68 34.84
CA LYS A 4 -8.98 3.35 34.42
C LYS A 4 -8.93 3.96 33.02
N GLU A 5 -9.63 3.29 32.09
CA GLU A 5 -10.53 3.75 31.00
C GLU A 5 -10.35 2.89 29.73
N LEU A 6 -11.21 1.91 29.42
CA LEU A 6 -12.63 1.93 29.00
C LEU A 6 -12.83 2.26 27.51
N ILE A 7 -12.88 1.23 26.66
CA ILE A 7 -13.77 1.18 25.47
C ILE A 7 -14.31 -0.25 25.34
N THR A 8 -15.45 -0.52 25.96
CA THR A 8 -16.27 -1.70 25.67
C THR A 8 -17.24 -1.32 24.55
N ARG A 9 -17.05 -1.89 23.35
CA ARG A 9 -17.99 -1.77 22.23
C ARG A 9 -19.35 -2.34 22.65
N SER A 10 -20.40 -1.54 22.43
CA SER A 10 -21.80 -1.86 22.69
C SER A 10 -22.24 -3.08 21.88
N GLY A 11 -22.44 -4.20 22.57
CA GLY A 11 -23.30 -5.29 22.11
C GLY A 11 -24.76 -4.85 22.24
N GLY A 12 -25.56 -5.12 21.21
CA GLY A 12 -26.99 -4.83 21.20
C GLY A 12 -27.69 -5.48 22.38
N VAL A 13 -28.39 -4.66 23.17
CA VAL A 13 -29.31 -5.15 24.18
C VAL A 13 -30.70 -5.13 23.56
N ILE A 14 -31.17 -6.31 23.15
CA ILE A 14 -32.60 -6.58 22.95
C ILE A 14 -33.21 -6.55 24.36
N THR A 15 -33.74 -5.40 24.75
CA THR A 15 -34.46 -5.29 26.03
C THR A 15 -35.84 -5.87 25.85
N ALA A 16 -36.00 -7.12 26.28
CA ALA A 16 -37.29 -7.74 26.52
C ALA A 16 -38.06 -6.93 27.57
N ILE A 17 -39.25 -6.43 27.23
CA ILE A 17 -40.25 -6.01 28.20
C ILE A 17 -41.29 -7.13 28.26
N ALA A 18 -41.23 -7.90 29.34
CA ALA A 18 -42.21 -8.92 29.66
C ALA A 18 -43.45 -8.28 30.29
N LEU A 19 -44.60 -8.58 29.66
CA LEU A 19 -45.91 -8.88 30.24
C LEU A 19 -46.42 -8.05 31.44
N LEU A 20 -47.49 -7.30 31.19
CA LEU A 20 -48.57 -7.12 32.14
C LEU A 20 -49.92 -7.40 31.45
N GLY A 21 -50.59 -8.44 31.93
CA GLY A 21 -52.04 -8.46 32.14
C GLY A 21 -52.96 -8.51 30.92
N SER A 22 -53.38 -9.72 30.58
CA SER A 22 -54.61 -10.00 29.84
C SER A 22 -55.82 -9.25 30.42
N MET A 23 -56.66 -8.64 29.59
CA MET A 23 -58.09 -8.48 29.90
C MET A 23 -58.94 -8.61 28.62
N MET A 24 -59.97 -9.43 28.74
CA MET A 24 -61.00 -9.67 27.74
C MET A 24 -61.88 -8.43 27.51
N THR A 25 -62.52 -8.45 26.34
CA THR A 25 -63.52 -7.52 25.82
C THR A 25 -64.57 -7.07 26.82
N MET A 26 -64.74 -5.76 26.98
CA MET A 26 -65.93 -5.11 27.52
C MET A 26 -66.45 -4.09 26.49
N ALA A 27 -67.66 -4.31 26.01
CA ALA A 27 -68.35 -3.40 25.11
C ALA A 27 -68.48 -2.00 25.76
N GLY A 28 -67.84 -0.99 25.16
CA GLY A 28 -67.96 0.42 25.57
C GLY A 28 -66.66 1.12 25.98
N ALA A 29 -65.53 0.40 26.13
CA ALA A 29 -64.24 1.04 26.38
C ALA A 29 -63.59 1.47 25.05
N VAL A 30 -63.21 2.75 24.94
CA VAL A 30 -62.45 3.22 23.78
C VAL A 30 -61.05 2.60 23.85
N PRO A 31 -60.58 1.84 22.84
CA PRO A 31 -59.31 1.16 22.90
C PRO A 31 -58.15 2.16 22.99
N SER A 32 -57.14 1.81 23.79
CA SER A 32 -55.87 2.54 23.88
C SER A 32 -54.79 1.81 23.10
N CYS A 33 -53.92 2.58 22.46
CA CYS A 33 -52.75 2.05 21.77
C CYS A 33 -51.77 1.46 22.78
N SER A 34 -51.36 0.22 22.57
CA SER A 34 -50.40 -0.46 23.45
C SER A 34 -48.99 0.15 23.45
N ILE A 35 -48.62 0.91 22.42
CA ILE A 35 -47.28 1.52 22.28
C ILE A 35 -47.22 2.92 22.89
N CYS A 36 -48.18 3.79 22.58
CA CYS A 36 -48.15 5.20 23.00
C CYS A 36 -49.23 5.58 24.01
N GLY A 37 -50.11 4.66 24.39
CA GLY A 37 -51.23 4.91 25.30
C GLY A 37 -52.35 5.79 24.71
N ALA A 38 -52.21 6.26 23.47
CA ALA A 38 -53.20 7.12 22.84
C ALA A 38 -54.52 6.37 22.65
N VAL A 39 -55.61 6.99 23.07
CA VAL A 39 -56.97 6.49 22.87
C VAL A 39 -57.37 6.72 21.41
N PHE A 40 -57.89 5.69 20.74
CA PHE A 40 -58.36 5.79 19.35
C PHE A 40 -59.71 5.11 19.18
N ARG A 41 -60.53 5.63 18.26
CA ARG A 41 -61.88 5.12 18.03
C ARG A 41 -61.86 4.15 16.84
N PRO A 42 -62.39 2.92 16.98
CA PRO A 42 -62.61 2.05 15.85
C PRO A 42 -63.79 2.55 15.02
N TYR A 43 -63.75 2.32 13.71
CA TYR A 43 -64.86 2.63 12.82
C TYR A 43 -66.03 1.67 13.05
N GLY A 44 -67.22 2.22 13.30
CA GLY A 44 -68.44 1.45 13.62
C GLY A 44 -69.48 1.38 12.50
N GLY A 45 -69.17 1.88 11.29
CA GLY A 45 -70.11 1.94 10.16
C GLY A 45 -70.11 0.70 9.27
N LEU A 46 -71.15 0.57 8.43
CA LEU A 46 -71.20 -0.39 7.34
C LEU A 46 -70.16 0.00 6.27
N HIS A 47 -69.15 -0.83 6.07
CA HIS A 47 -68.08 -0.63 5.09
C HIS A 47 -68.19 -1.67 3.97
N LYS A 48 -67.76 -1.31 2.75
CA LYS A 48 -67.82 -2.22 1.58
C LYS A 48 -66.50 -2.92 1.29
N GLU A 49 -65.36 -2.26 1.54
CA GLU A 49 -64.04 -2.82 1.24
C GLU A 49 -63.03 -2.55 2.37
N VAL A 50 -62.25 -3.57 2.72
CA VAL A 50 -61.27 -3.59 3.81
C VAL A 50 -59.89 -3.84 3.23
N VAL A 51 -58.91 -3.06 3.67
CA VAL A 51 -57.52 -3.15 3.23
C VAL A 51 -56.63 -3.57 4.39
N THR A 52 -55.71 -4.48 4.15
CA THR A 52 -54.70 -4.91 5.12
C THR A 52 -53.53 -3.92 5.19
N TYR A 53 -52.74 -3.94 6.27
CA TYR A 53 -51.54 -3.09 6.33
C TYR A 53 -50.52 -3.46 5.24
N GLN A 54 -50.42 -4.73 4.87
CA GLN A 54 -49.54 -5.22 3.81
C GLN A 54 -49.88 -4.55 2.48
N GLU A 55 -51.16 -4.53 2.12
CA GLU A 55 -51.66 -3.89 0.90
C GLU A 55 -51.49 -2.37 0.97
N TYR A 56 -51.92 -1.74 2.07
CA TYR A 56 -51.89 -0.28 2.21
C TYR A 56 -50.47 0.29 2.18
N TYR A 57 -49.52 -0.35 2.88
CA TYR A 57 -48.13 0.11 2.93
C TYR A 57 -47.22 -0.54 1.88
N SER A 58 -47.73 -1.49 1.09
CA SER A 58 -46.95 -2.28 0.13
C SER A 58 -45.74 -2.95 0.79
N VAL A 59 -45.98 -3.62 1.92
CA VAL A 59 -44.96 -4.39 2.66
C VAL A 59 -45.35 -5.87 2.73
N LYS A 60 -44.36 -6.74 2.91
CA LYS A 60 -44.59 -8.16 3.26
C LYS A 60 -45.05 -8.28 4.71
N ASP A 61 -45.42 -9.49 5.13
CA ASP A 61 -45.67 -9.80 6.54
C ASP A 61 -44.49 -9.40 7.41
N ILE A 62 -44.80 -8.68 8.49
CA ILE A 62 -43.85 -8.22 9.49
C ILE A 62 -44.10 -9.03 10.76
N ASP A 63 -43.04 -9.59 11.34
CA ASP A 63 -43.13 -10.33 12.59
C ASP A 63 -43.82 -9.50 13.68
N ASN A 64 -44.67 -10.17 14.45
CA ASN A 64 -45.46 -9.60 15.54
C ASN A 64 -46.56 -8.60 15.14
N LEU A 65 -46.77 -8.33 13.84
CA LEU A 65 -47.93 -7.57 13.35
C LEU A 65 -49.01 -8.48 12.76
N LYS A 66 -50.25 -8.31 13.22
CA LYS A 66 -51.43 -9.05 12.72
C LYS A 66 -52.60 -8.12 12.44
N ASN A 67 -53.25 -8.28 11.28
CA ASN A 67 -54.52 -7.60 11.01
C ASN A 67 -55.62 -8.17 11.92
N THR A 68 -56.45 -7.29 12.43
CA THR A 68 -57.70 -7.64 13.11
C THR A 68 -58.90 -7.48 12.17
N ASN A 69 -60.11 -7.80 12.66
CA ASN A 69 -61.37 -7.54 11.95
C ASN A 69 -61.98 -6.16 12.28
N ALA A 70 -61.32 -5.37 13.13
CA ALA A 70 -61.76 -4.03 13.47
C ALA A 70 -61.03 -3.01 12.58
N LEU A 71 -61.63 -1.84 12.36
CA LEU A 71 -61.14 -0.86 11.39
C LEU A 71 -60.73 0.44 12.07
N TYR A 72 -59.68 1.08 11.58
CA TYR A 72 -59.36 2.45 11.99
C TYR A 72 -60.45 3.40 11.46
N ASP A 73 -60.86 4.38 12.26
CA ASP A 73 -61.76 5.47 11.84
C ASP A 73 -61.00 6.48 10.96
N PHE A 74 -60.61 6.01 9.78
CA PHE A 74 -59.87 6.76 8.78
C PHE A 74 -60.19 6.20 7.38
N ASP A 75 -60.88 7.00 6.57
CA ASP A 75 -61.14 6.68 5.16
C ASP A 75 -59.85 6.86 4.36
N ILE A 76 -59.36 5.78 3.75
CA ILE A 76 -58.17 5.80 2.89
C ILE A 76 -58.53 6.13 1.42
N GLY A 77 -59.78 6.51 1.14
CA GLY A 77 -60.32 6.87 -0.16
C GLY A 77 -61.29 5.80 -0.70
N ASN A 78 -62.28 6.22 -1.49
CA ASN A 78 -63.30 5.34 -2.09
C ASN A 78 -64.07 4.45 -1.08
N SER A 79 -64.21 4.89 0.18
CA SER A 79 -64.83 4.10 1.26
C SER A 79 -64.06 2.83 1.64
N HIS A 80 -62.74 2.83 1.43
CA HIS A 80 -61.86 1.77 1.90
C HIS A 80 -61.39 2.10 3.31
N TYR A 81 -61.27 1.08 4.15
CA TYR A 81 -60.83 1.22 5.53
C TYR A 81 -59.68 0.27 5.84
N LEU A 82 -58.72 0.75 6.63
CA LEU A 82 -57.56 -0.04 7.07
C LEU A 82 -57.90 -0.84 8.33
N ASN A 83 -57.55 -2.13 8.33
CA ASN A 83 -57.63 -2.96 9.53
C ASN A 83 -56.79 -2.39 10.68
N ILE A 84 -57.36 -2.37 11.87
CA ILE A 84 -56.60 -2.21 13.11
C ILE A 84 -55.60 -3.35 13.19
N VAL A 85 -54.37 -3.01 13.52
CA VAL A 85 -53.29 -3.97 13.65
C VAL A 85 -53.02 -4.23 15.12
N GLU A 86 -52.71 -5.48 15.44
CA GLU A 86 -52.15 -5.91 16.71
C GLU A 86 -50.64 -6.00 16.60
N TYR A 87 -49.94 -5.42 17.58
CA TYR A 87 -48.52 -5.63 17.81
C TYR A 87 -48.35 -6.50 19.07
N ASN A 88 -47.71 -7.65 18.94
CA ASN A 88 -47.55 -8.63 20.04
C ASN A 88 -48.89 -8.98 20.72
N GLY A 89 -49.97 -9.10 19.94
CA GLY A 89 -51.31 -9.45 20.44
C GLY A 89 -52.07 -8.30 21.12
N ASN A 90 -51.60 -7.05 21.03
CA ASN A 90 -52.29 -5.88 21.55
C ASN A 90 -52.52 -4.84 20.46
N VAL A 91 -53.71 -4.23 20.44
CA VAL A 91 -54.06 -3.24 19.41
C VAL A 91 -53.18 -1.99 19.48
N ILE A 92 -52.81 -1.46 18.32
CA ILE A 92 -52.03 -0.22 18.19
C ILE A 92 -52.81 0.84 17.41
N CYS A 93 -52.48 2.11 17.57
CA CYS A 93 -53.03 3.19 16.75
C CYS A 93 -52.29 3.32 15.41
N LYS A 94 -52.91 4.00 14.43
CA LYS A 94 -52.35 4.18 13.09
C LYS A 94 -50.96 4.85 13.11
N SER A 95 -50.74 5.87 13.95
CA SER A 95 -49.45 6.55 13.98
C SER A 95 -48.32 5.66 14.49
N CYS A 96 -48.59 4.76 15.44
CA CYS A 96 -47.63 3.76 15.88
C CYS A 96 -47.37 2.70 14.80
N LEU A 97 -48.40 2.32 14.04
CA LEU A 97 -48.25 1.46 12.88
C LEU A 97 -47.37 2.14 11.81
N ASP A 98 -47.62 3.41 11.48
CA ASP A 98 -46.81 4.20 10.53
C ASP A 98 -45.32 4.19 10.92
N ASN A 99 -45.01 4.36 12.22
CA ASN A 99 -43.64 4.32 12.73
C ASN A 99 -42.98 2.95 12.56
N ILE A 100 -43.68 1.86 12.93
CA ILE A 100 -43.16 0.49 12.75
C ILE A 100 -42.91 0.19 11.27
N ILE A 101 -43.82 0.59 10.38
CA ILE A 101 -43.67 0.41 8.93
C ILE A 101 -42.47 1.21 8.41
N SER A 102 -42.27 2.43 8.89
CA SER A 102 -41.12 3.27 8.52
C SER A 102 -39.80 2.61 8.91
N GLU A 103 -39.70 2.10 10.14
CA GLU A 103 -38.52 1.37 10.62
C GLU A 103 -38.27 0.08 9.83
N TYR A 104 -39.31 -0.71 9.56
CA TYR A 104 -39.23 -1.92 8.75
C TYR A 104 -38.74 -1.63 7.32
N LYS A 105 -39.29 -0.59 6.68
CA LYS A 105 -38.85 -0.16 5.35
C LYS A 105 -37.40 0.31 5.37
N ALA A 106 -36.98 1.06 6.38
CA ALA A 106 -35.59 1.50 6.52
C ALA A 106 -34.62 0.33 6.69
N ALA A 107 -34.96 -0.65 7.53
CA ALA A 107 -34.15 -1.87 7.73
C ALA A 107 -34.04 -2.73 6.46
N ASN A 108 -35.09 -2.72 5.62
CA ASN A 108 -35.19 -3.58 4.44
C ASN A 108 -34.98 -2.83 3.11
N SER A 109 -34.59 -1.55 3.12
CA SER A 109 -34.43 -0.71 1.92
C SER A 109 -33.17 -1.02 1.10
N GLY A 110 -32.37 -2.03 1.48
CA GLY A 110 -31.13 -2.40 0.77
C GLY A 110 -30.05 -1.30 0.77
N THR A 111 -30.28 -0.20 1.49
CA THR A 111 -29.35 0.90 1.64
C THR A 111 -28.46 0.64 2.85
N ILE A 112 -27.20 0.32 2.59
CA ILE A 112 -26.14 0.33 3.61
C ILE A 112 -25.96 1.79 4.04
N SER A 113 -26.66 2.23 5.09
CA SER A 113 -26.40 3.53 5.69
C SER A 113 -25.22 3.38 6.65
N SER A 114 -24.09 3.93 6.23
CA SER A 114 -22.84 4.07 6.98
C SER A 114 -21.79 2.98 6.69
N PRO A 115 -20.55 3.35 6.30
CA PRO A 115 -19.44 2.41 6.33
C PRO A 115 -19.28 1.93 7.78
N GLY A 116 -19.46 0.63 8.01
CA GLY A 116 -19.12 0.02 9.29
C GLY A 116 -17.67 0.32 9.62
N THR A 117 -17.37 0.62 10.89
CA THR A 117 -16.01 0.90 11.40
C THR A 117 -15.13 -0.36 11.45
N GLY A 118 -15.37 -1.32 10.57
CA GLY A 118 -14.61 -2.55 10.41
C GLY A 118 -13.22 -2.22 9.88
N SER A 119 -12.27 -2.01 10.79
CA SER A 119 -10.86 -1.95 10.44
C SER A 119 -10.36 -3.39 10.27
N THR A 120 -10.01 -3.77 9.06
CA THR A 120 -9.26 -5.02 8.81
C THR A 120 -7.77 -4.72 9.00
N PRO A 121 -7.10 -5.30 10.00
CA PRO A 121 -5.67 -5.10 10.16
C PRO A 121 -4.94 -5.73 8.98
N VAL A 122 -4.39 -4.90 8.09
CA VAL A 122 -3.42 -5.36 7.10
C VAL A 122 -2.06 -5.33 7.77
N THR A 123 -1.55 -6.50 8.15
CA THR A 123 -0.17 -6.62 8.63
C THR A 123 0.76 -6.52 7.43
N LEU A 124 1.31 -5.34 7.18
CA LEU A 124 2.39 -5.14 6.21
C LEU A 124 3.70 -5.62 6.83
N THR A 125 4.08 -6.87 6.58
CA THR A 125 5.40 -7.38 6.95
C THR A 125 6.41 -6.89 5.91
N ALA A 126 7.01 -5.72 6.14
CA ALA A 126 8.17 -5.29 5.38
C ALA A 126 9.40 -6.05 5.89
N ALA A 127 9.97 -6.93 5.07
CA ALA A 127 11.26 -7.53 5.38
C ALA A 127 12.31 -6.42 5.53
N ALA A 128 13.18 -6.53 6.55
CA ALA A 128 14.26 -5.57 6.74
C ALA A 128 15.13 -5.52 5.47
N SER A 129 15.37 -4.32 4.93
CA SER A 129 16.22 -4.16 3.75
C SER A 129 17.67 -4.45 4.13
N THR A 130 18.14 -5.65 3.81
CA THR A 130 19.56 -6.02 3.97
C THR A 130 20.38 -5.33 2.88
N PHE A 131 21.43 -4.62 3.28
CA PHE A 131 22.40 -4.05 2.34
C PHE A 131 23.31 -5.15 1.80
N ASN A 132 23.17 -5.49 0.53
CA ASN A 132 23.94 -6.54 -0.14
C ASN A 132 24.28 -6.08 -1.57
N VAL A 133 25.54 -5.73 -1.80
CA VAL A 133 26.03 -5.27 -3.10
C VAL A 133 27.27 -6.08 -3.46
N THR A 134 27.29 -6.63 -4.66
CA THR A 134 28.45 -7.32 -5.23
C THR A 134 29.20 -6.34 -6.13
N VAL A 135 30.47 -6.07 -5.80
CA VAL A 135 31.37 -5.26 -6.61
C VAL A 135 32.37 -6.16 -7.35
N PRO A 136 32.95 -5.72 -8.49
CA PRO A 136 33.99 -6.47 -9.18
C PRO A 136 35.17 -6.77 -8.26
N THR A 137 35.57 -8.03 -8.15
CA THR A 137 36.74 -8.47 -7.35
C THR A 137 38.06 -8.21 -8.08
N SER A 138 38.04 -8.23 -9.41
CA SER A 138 39.20 -7.96 -10.25
C SER A 138 38.78 -7.39 -11.61
N ILE A 139 39.58 -6.50 -12.16
CA ILE A 139 39.43 -5.96 -13.53
C ILE A 139 40.71 -6.35 -14.30
N PRO A 140 40.73 -7.49 -15.00
CA PRO A 140 41.94 -7.96 -15.68
C PRO A 140 42.27 -7.06 -16.89
N LEU A 141 43.47 -6.50 -16.91
CA LEU A 141 43.96 -5.68 -18.02
C LEU A 141 45.10 -6.41 -18.73
N VAL A 142 45.11 -6.38 -20.05
CA VAL A 142 46.22 -6.90 -20.86
C VAL A 142 46.98 -5.73 -21.46
N VAL A 143 48.25 -5.56 -21.06
CA VAL A 143 49.14 -4.51 -21.57
C VAL A 143 50.02 -5.08 -22.68
N GLY A 144 49.86 -4.56 -23.89
CA GLY A 144 50.67 -4.87 -25.06
C GLY A 144 52.02 -4.14 -25.04
N ALA A 145 52.99 -4.70 -25.77
CA ALA A 145 54.32 -4.10 -25.93
C ALA A 145 54.30 -2.75 -26.67
N ASP A 146 53.27 -2.54 -27.50
CA ASP A 146 52.97 -1.29 -28.20
C ASP A 146 52.31 -0.24 -27.29
N SER A 147 52.16 -0.53 -26.01
CA SER A 147 51.48 0.35 -25.08
C SER A 147 50.03 -0.04 -24.78
N LYS A 148 49.38 -0.68 -25.76
CA LYS A 148 47.92 -0.76 -25.85
C LYS A 148 47.38 -1.59 -24.70
N VAL A 149 46.32 -1.11 -24.05
CA VAL A 149 45.68 -1.85 -22.97
C VAL A 149 44.35 -2.39 -23.47
N THR A 150 44.13 -3.68 -23.28
CA THR A 150 42.83 -4.31 -23.52
C THR A 150 42.14 -4.50 -22.18
N SER A 151 40.92 -3.97 -22.10
CA SER A 151 40.05 -4.03 -20.93
C SER A 151 38.97 -5.11 -21.09
N PRO A 152 38.43 -5.65 -20.00
CA PRO A 152 37.34 -6.61 -20.03
C PRO A 152 36.01 -5.93 -20.39
N SER A 153 35.08 -6.69 -20.98
CA SER A 153 33.76 -6.18 -21.40
C SER A 153 32.62 -6.41 -20.40
N ASP A 154 32.80 -7.28 -19.41
CA ASP A 154 31.76 -7.67 -18.43
C ASP A 154 32.13 -7.24 -16.99
N VAL A 155 32.36 -5.94 -16.80
CA VAL A 155 32.56 -5.35 -15.48
C VAL A 155 31.26 -4.72 -15.03
N LYS A 156 30.75 -5.13 -13.86
CA LYS A 156 29.49 -4.62 -13.33
C LYS A 156 29.43 -4.67 -11.80
N ILE A 157 28.67 -3.75 -11.22
CA ILE A 157 28.23 -3.82 -9.82
C ILE A 157 26.80 -4.37 -9.82
N ILE A 158 26.51 -5.32 -8.92
CA ILE A 158 25.19 -5.94 -8.79
C ILE A 158 24.60 -5.58 -7.43
N ASN A 159 23.42 -4.96 -7.43
CA ASN A 159 22.66 -4.72 -6.22
C ASN A 159 21.77 -5.94 -5.91
N ASN A 160 22.12 -6.67 -4.86
CA ASN A 160 21.32 -7.77 -4.32
C ASN A 160 20.38 -7.33 -3.19
N SER A 161 20.38 -6.03 -2.86
CA SER A 161 19.52 -5.42 -1.85
C SER A 161 18.08 -5.25 -2.36
N ALA A 162 17.12 -5.18 -1.43
CA ALA A 162 15.73 -4.86 -1.77
C ALA A 162 15.56 -3.41 -2.24
N GLY A 163 16.20 -2.45 -1.55
CA GLY A 163 16.18 -1.04 -1.91
C GLY A 163 17.22 -0.64 -2.97
N PRO A 164 17.04 0.52 -3.61
CA PRO A 164 18.04 1.09 -4.52
C PRO A 164 19.30 1.54 -3.75
N VAL A 165 20.44 1.44 -4.42
CA VAL A 165 21.76 1.88 -3.91
C VAL A 165 22.43 2.80 -4.93
N LYS A 166 23.48 3.50 -4.52
CA LYS A 166 24.31 4.28 -5.43
C LYS A 166 25.77 4.25 -5.03
N VAL A 167 26.66 4.33 -6.02
CA VAL A 167 28.08 4.62 -5.76
C VAL A 167 28.21 6.11 -5.43
N THR A 168 28.79 6.41 -4.28
CA THR A 168 28.98 7.78 -3.79
C THR A 168 30.40 8.29 -3.99
N ALA A 169 31.38 7.39 -4.07
CA ALA A 169 32.77 7.73 -4.34
C ALA A 169 33.51 6.56 -4.98
N ILE A 170 34.54 6.90 -5.76
CA ILE A 170 35.50 5.94 -6.33
C ILE A 170 36.89 6.45 -5.97
N ALA A 171 37.68 5.60 -5.32
CA ALA A 171 39.10 5.83 -5.09
C ALA A 171 39.92 4.91 -6.00
N MET A 172 40.92 5.47 -6.66
CA MET A 172 41.90 4.75 -7.47
C MET A 172 43.25 4.90 -6.78
N ASN A 173 43.76 3.81 -6.23
CA ASN A 173 44.99 3.82 -5.45
C ASN A 173 46.09 3.10 -6.21
N ASP A 174 47.31 3.60 -6.02
CA ASP A 174 48.50 2.93 -6.51
C ASP A 174 48.57 1.48 -6.02
N GLY A 175 49.17 0.62 -6.84
CA GLY A 175 49.50 -0.75 -6.49
C GLY A 175 50.97 -0.99 -6.81
N ALA A 176 51.25 -2.03 -7.60
CA ALA A 176 52.58 -2.20 -8.19
C ALA A 176 52.90 -1.09 -9.23
N TRP A 177 51.88 -0.40 -9.72
CA TRP A 177 51.96 0.67 -10.71
C TRP A 177 51.45 1.97 -10.10
N THR A 178 52.00 3.09 -10.57
CA THR A 178 51.56 4.43 -10.18
C THR A 178 50.42 4.88 -11.08
N MET A 179 49.32 5.29 -10.49
CA MET A 179 48.21 5.91 -11.22
C MET A 179 48.71 7.18 -11.92
N THR A 180 48.19 7.47 -13.10
CA THR A 180 48.53 8.66 -13.89
C THR A 180 47.31 9.20 -14.62
N ASP A 181 47.44 10.36 -15.27
CA ASP A 181 46.37 10.94 -16.08
C ASP A 181 45.94 9.99 -17.22
N TYR A 182 44.66 9.61 -17.23
CA TYR A 182 44.07 8.80 -18.31
C TYR A 182 43.97 9.57 -19.63
N ASN A 183 43.97 10.91 -19.59
CA ASN A 183 44.05 11.78 -20.77
C ASN A 183 43.04 11.43 -21.89
N GLY A 184 41.82 11.02 -21.52
CA GLY A 184 40.80 10.61 -22.48
C GLY A 184 41.15 9.36 -23.30
N GLY A 185 42.14 8.58 -22.88
CA GLY A 185 42.67 7.42 -23.61
C GLY A 185 43.79 7.77 -24.59
N ASP A 186 44.16 9.04 -24.71
CA ASP A 186 45.30 9.45 -25.53
C ASP A 186 46.63 9.10 -24.85
N ARG A 187 47.43 8.34 -25.58
CA ARG A 187 48.68 7.74 -25.14
C ARG A 187 49.88 8.67 -25.32
N SER A 188 49.72 9.81 -25.98
CA SER A 188 50.80 10.76 -26.30
C SER A 188 51.63 11.14 -25.06
N LYS A 189 50.97 11.41 -23.92
CA LYS A 189 51.63 11.74 -22.65
C LYS A 189 52.44 10.57 -22.08
N LEU A 190 51.97 9.34 -22.26
CA LEU A 190 52.67 8.13 -21.80
C LEU A 190 53.80 7.70 -22.74
N ALA A 191 53.77 8.10 -24.01
CA ALA A 191 54.85 7.81 -24.96
C ALA A 191 56.14 8.55 -24.62
N ALA A 192 56.05 9.71 -23.95
CA ALA A 192 57.20 10.44 -23.44
C ALA A 192 57.75 9.87 -22.12
N GLU A 193 56.99 9.00 -21.45
CA GLU A 193 57.44 8.36 -20.22
C GLU A 193 58.51 7.31 -20.50
N LYS A 194 59.45 7.17 -19.57
CA LYS A 194 60.49 6.13 -19.66
C LYS A 194 59.83 4.74 -19.71
N VAL A 195 60.31 3.88 -20.61
CA VAL A 195 59.92 2.46 -20.65
C VAL A 195 60.21 1.80 -19.29
N GLY A 196 59.25 1.04 -18.77
CA GLY A 196 59.32 0.41 -17.45
C GLY A 196 58.98 1.33 -16.27
N SER A 197 58.38 2.50 -16.53
CA SER A 197 57.90 3.42 -15.49
C SER A 197 56.65 2.93 -14.74
N ASN A 198 56.01 1.85 -15.20
CA ASN A 198 54.84 1.23 -14.59
C ASN A 198 53.75 2.24 -14.21
N LYS A 199 53.32 3.04 -15.20
CA LYS A 199 52.25 4.03 -15.02
C LYS A 199 50.95 3.54 -15.63
N LEU A 200 49.84 3.73 -14.92
CA LEU A 200 48.50 3.31 -15.34
C LEU A 200 47.51 4.48 -15.29
N GLY A 201 46.94 4.83 -16.43
CA GLY A 201 45.76 5.69 -16.51
C GLY A 201 44.51 4.81 -16.61
N LEU A 202 43.46 5.12 -15.85
CA LEU A 202 42.23 4.34 -15.77
C LEU A 202 41.01 5.24 -15.92
N SER A 203 40.00 4.77 -16.62
CA SER A 203 38.66 5.33 -16.61
C SER A 203 37.60 4.26 -16.34
N LEU A 204 36.59 4.62 -15.57
CA LEU A 204 35.41 3.82 -15.28
C LEU A 204 34.18 4.67 -15.67
N THR A 205 33.44 4.21 -16.66
CA THR A 205 32.33 4.97 -17.25
C THR A 205 31.00 4.24 -17.06
N VAL A 206 30.00 4.96 -16.58
CA VAL A 206 28.63 4.51 -16.40
C VAL A 206 27.68 5.57 -16.93
N GLY A 207 26.77 5.21 -17.86
CA GLY A 207 25.70 6.10 -18.30
C GLY A 207 26.16 7.49 -18.79
N GLY A 208 27.36 7.58 -19.37
CA GLY A 208 27.98 8.83 -19.82
C GLY A 208 28.71 9.64 -18.74
N ASN A 209 28.70 9.22 -17.47
CA ASN A 209 29.54 9.77 -16.42
C ASN A 209 30.82 8.95 -16.27
N THR A 210 31.97 9.62 -16.34
CA THR A 210 33.28 8.97 -16.33
C THR A 210 34.06 9.39 -15.08
N ALA A 211 34.46 8.42 -14.27
CA ALA A 211 35.50 8.57 -13.26
C ALA A 211 36.84 8.24 -13.92
N ALA A 212 37.70 9.23 -14.17
CA ALA A 212 39.01 9.02 -14.79
C ALA A 212 40.12 9.54 -13.90
N SER A 213 41.24 8.82 -13.88
CA SER A 213 42.47 9.33 -13.28
C SER A 213 42.97 10.54 -14.05
N SER A 214 43.48 11.55 -13.36
CA SER A 214 43.87 12.85 -13.91
C SER A 214 45.21 13.37 -13.41
N THR A 215 45.78 12.71 -12.40
CA THR A 215 47.07 13.07 -11.80
C THR A 215 47.90 11.83 -11.49
N ASN A 216 49.16 12.03 -11.13
CA ASN A 216 50.02 10.96 -10.64
C ASN A 216 49.68 10.61 -9.18
N GLY A 217 49.69 9.32 -8.87
CA GLY A 217 49.44 8.78 -7.53
C GLY A 217 47.97 8.52 -7.22
N SER A 218 47.74 7.99 -6.01
CA SER A 218 46.40 7.69 -5.50
C SER A 218 45.47 8.90 -5.51
N GLN A 219 44.25 8.71 -5.95
CA GLN A 219 43.29 9.78 -6.21
C GLN A 219 41.84 9.32 -6.06
N SER A 220 40.91 10.28 -6.03
CA SER A 220 39.46 10.02 -5.99
C SER A 220 38.77 10.92 -6.99
N PRO A 221 38.62 10.48 -8.26
CA PRO A 221 37.96 11.27 -9.28
C PRO A 221 36.51 11.61 -8.89
N ALA A 222 36.08 12.81 -9.23
CA ALA A 222 34.70 13.22 -9.01
C ALA A 222 33.74 12.39 -9.87
N ILE A 223 32.60 12.02 -9.30
CA ILE A 223 31.51 11.32 -10.00
C ILE A 223 30.19 12.03 -9.77
N ASP A 224 29.29 11.91 -10.75
CA ASP A 224 27.89 12.24 -10.55
C ASP A 224 27.17 11.01 -10.00
N SER A 225 27.06 10.92 -8.66
CA SER A 225 26.41 9.78 -7.99
C SER A 225 24.97 9.51 -8.45
N THR A 226 24.29 10.47 -9.11
CA THR A 226 22.95 10.26 -9.67
C THR A 226 22.96 9.35 -10.91
N LYS A 227 24.08 9.32 -11.64
CA LYS A 227 24.33 8.45 -12.79
C LYS A 227 24.82 7.06 -12.37
N TRP A 228 25.29 6.91 -11.14
CA TRP A 228 25.77 5.67 -10.55
C TRP A 228 24.76 5.01 -9.60
N ARG A 229 23.46 5.19 -9.89
CA ARG A 229 22.34 4.57 -9.16
C ARG A 229 22.08 3.16 -9.69
N ILE A 230 21.74 2.24 -8.79
CA ILE A 230 21.45 0.84 -9.07
C ILE A 230 20.13 0.49 -8.40
N THR A 231 19.16 0.04 -9.19
CA THR A 231 17.84 -0.29 -8.64
C THR A 231 17.87 -1.59 -7.81
N GLY A 232 16.81 -1.86 -7.04
CA GLY A 232 16.74 -3.04 -6.16
C GLY A 232 16.69 -4.37 -6.93
N LYS A 233 17.04 -5.48 -6.26
CA LYS A 233 17.19 -6.83 -6.86
C LYS A 233 16.02 -7.30 -7.75
N ASN A 234 14.78 -6.89 -7.47
CA ASN A 234 13.57 -7.42 -8.13
C ASN A 234 12.97 -6.46 -9.17
N THR A 235 13.73 -5.47 -9.66
CA THR A 235 13.26 -4.49 -10.64
C THR A 235 13.62 -4.84 -12.09
N GLY A 236 14.43 -5.88 -12.31
CA GLY A 236 14.98 -6.24 -13.62
C GLY A 236 16.19 -5.40 -14.06
N ASN A 237 16.58 -4.37 -13.30
CA ASN A 237 17.71 -3.48 -13.61
C ASN A 237 18.64 -3.31 -12.39
N ASN A 238 18.98 -4.42 -11.74
CA ASN A 238 19.80 -4.43 -10.52
C ASN A 238 21.31 -4.54 -10.80
N GLU A 239 21.72 -4.37 -12.05
CA GLU A 239 23.12 -4.36 -12.47
C GLU A 239 23.51 -2.98 -12.98
N LEU A 240 24.76 -2.58 -12.71
CA LEU A 240 25.38 -1.37 -13.21
C LEU A 240 26.61 -1.73 -14.05
N PRO A 241 26.48 -1.82 -15.38
CA PRO A 241 27.61 -2.07 -16.27
C PRO A 241 28.60 -0.91 -16.24
N ILE A 242 29.89 -1.22 -16.17
CA ILE A 242 31.00 -0.27 -16.12
C ILE A 242 31.88 -0.50 -17.34
N THR A 243 31.98 0.51 -18.21
CA THR A 243 32.96 0.49 -19.30
C THR A 243 34.32 0.88 -18.73
N VAL A 244 35.32 0.03 -18.94
CA VAL A 244 36.69 0.26 -18.45
C VAL A 244 37.59 0.75 -19.59
N GLY A 245 38.11 1.96 -19.48
CA GLY A 245 39.21 2.45 -20.29
C GLY A 245 40.52 2.37 -19.53
N ALA A 246 41.61 2.03 -20.20
CA ALA A 246 42.93 2.02 -19.58
C ALA A 246 44.02 2.40 -20.59
N ILE A 247 45.05 3.08 -20.09
CA ILE A 247 46.30 3.33 -20.81
C ILE A 247 47.47 3.03 -19.87
N ALA A 248 48.56 2.54 -20.42
CA ALA A 248 49.73 2.11 -19.65
C ALA A 248 51.00 2.64 -20.33
N SER A 249 52.03 2.94 -19.52
CA SER A 249 53.36 3.17 -20.07
C SER A 249 53.91 1.87 -20.69
N ALA A 250 54.86 2.01 -21.63
CA ALA A 250 55.52 0.85 -22.20
C ALA A 250 56.27 0.06 -21.12
N VAL A 251 56.18 -1.27 -21.19
CA VAL A 251 56.89 -2.18 -20.29
C VAL A 251 58.20 -2.64 -20.92
N SER A 252 59.25 -2.76 -20.12
CA SER A 252 60.57 -3.21 -20.60
C SER A 252 60.68 -4.72 -20.73
N ILE A 253 59.78 -5.46 -20.09
CA ILE A 253 59.67 -6.93 -20.12
C ILE A 253 58.21 -7.33 -20.24
N LYS A 254 57.97 -8.50 -20.84
CA LYS A 254 56.64 -9.10 -20.89
C LYS A 254 56.17 -9.40 -19.45
N ILE A 255 54.92 -9.06 -19.15
CA ILE A 255 54.27 -9.45 -17.91
C ILE A 255 53.80 -10.91 -18.07
N GLU A 256 54.47 -11.84 -17.40
CA GLU A 256 54.13 -13.28 -17.48
C GLU A 256 53.10 -13.72 -16.44
N ASN A 257 53.12 -13.08 -15.27
CA ASN A 257 52.19 -13.35 -14.17
C ASN A 257 51.34 -12.10 -13.92
N ALA A 258 50.05 -12.29 -13.63
CA ALA A 258 49.18 -11.19 -13.28
C ALA A 258 49.70 -10.48 -12.02
N VAL A 259 49.74 -9.15 -12.07
CA VAL A 259 50.11 -8.29 -10.95
C VAL A 259 48.97 -7.34 -10.64
N THR A 260 48.75 -7.03 -9.36
CA THR A 260 47.80 -5.98 -8.95
C THR A 260 48.43 -4.61 -9.26
N ALA A 261 48.17 -4.10 -10.46
CA ALA A 261 48.70 -2.82 -10.91
C ALA A 261 48.17 -1.64 -10.06
N ALA A 262 46.88 -1.64 -9.75
CA ALA A 262 46.22 -0.61 -8.94
C ALA A 262 45.05 -1.20 -8.16
N ASN A 263 44.58 -0.47 -7.15
CA ASN A 263 43.43 -0.84 -6.32
C ASN A 263 42.28 0.17 -6.49
N VAL A 264 41.14 -0.29 -6.97
CA VAL A 264 39.92 0.52 -7.09
C VAL A 264 38.99 0.22 -5.93
N VAL A 265 38.53 1.25 -5.23
CA VAL A 265 37.58 1.14 -4.12
C VAL A 265 36.30 1.89 -4.48
N PHE A 266 35.18 1.18 -4.48
CA PHE A 266 33.85 1.75 -4.62
C PHE A 266 33.23 1.97 -3.25
N THR A 267 32.81 3.20 -2.96
CA THR A 267 31.97 3.49 -1.80
C THR A 267 30.51 3.47 -2.24
N VAL A 268 29.70 2.62 -1.60
CA VAL A 268 28.29 2.41 -1.97
C VAL A 268 27.41 2.72 -0.77
N ALA A 269 26.28 3.40 -1.01
CA ALA A 269 25.31 3.75 0.03
C ALA A 269 23.88 3.51 -0.45
N TRP A 270 22.93 3.50 0.49
CA TRP A 270 21.51 3.56 0.16
C TRP A 270 21.18 4.83 -0.61
N ASP A 271 20.28 4.69 -1.56
CA ASP A 271 19.80 5.77 -2.39
C ASP A 271 18.41 6.19 -1.91
N LYS A 272 18.41 7.11 -0.93
CA LYS A 272 17.21 7.62 -0.25
C LYS A 272 16.32 8.47 -1.14
#